data_AF-A0A2P4S527-F1
#
_entry.id   AF-A0A2P4S527-F1
#
_cell.length_a   1.000
_cell.length_b   1.000
_cell.length_c   1.000
_cell.angle_alpha   90.00
_cell.angle_beta   90.00
_cell.angle_gamma   90.00
#
_symmetry.space_group_name_H-M   'P 1'
#
loop_
_entity.id
_entity.type
_entity.pdbx_description
1 polymer ?
#
loop_
_entity_poly.entity_id
_entity_poly.type
_entity_poly.pdbx_seq_one_letter_code
_entity_poly.pdbx_strand_id
1 'polypeptide(L)'
;MEELAATDTEDASLSYGVVVDCGSSGSRVFVYVWPPHNGHPHDLLDIRQMRDRDSRPVVMKVKPGISVAAAAPERATAYLRPLLRFAAAHVPEEKHKETPLYVLCTAGMRLLPE
;
A
#
# COMPACT_ATOMS: atom_id res chain seq x y z
N MET A 1 -4.23 -22.84 -5.59
CA MET A 1 -3.01 -22.79 -6.45
C MET A 1 -2.94 -21.48 -7.24
N GLU A 2 -4.08 -20.82 -7.51
CA GLU A 2 -4.19 -19.49 -8.15
C GLU A 2 -3.68 -18.30 -7.31
N GLU A 3 -3.76 -18.37 -5.97
CA GLU A 3 -3.34 -17.29 -5.04
C GLU A 3 -1.84 -16.90 -5.09
N LEU A 4 -1.03 -17.70 -5.77
CA LEU A 4 0.41 -17.48 -5.91
C LEU A 4 0.80 -16.91 -7.29
N ALA A 5 -0.14 -16.77 -8.23
CA ALA A 5 0.15 -16.21 -9.54
C ALA A 5 0.38 -14.68 -9.48
N ALA A 6 1.16 -14.15 -10.42
CA ALA A 6 1.30 -12.72 -10.62
C ALA A 6 -0.08 -12.08 -10.83
N THR A 7 -0.28 -10.86 -10.32
CA THR A 7 -1.50 -10.10 -10.59
C THR A 7 -1.53 -9.69 -12.06
N ASP A 8 -2.62 -9.99 -12.76
CA ASP A 8 -2.83 -9.56 -14.14
C ASP A 8 -3.15 -8.06 -14.18
N THR A 9 -2.13 -7.23 -14.39
CA THR A 9 -2.27 -5.77 -14.43
C THR A 9 -3.02 -5.26 -15.65
N GLU A 10 -3.25 -6.11 -16.67
CA GLU A 10 -4.01 -5.76 -17.87
C GLU A 10 -5.52 -5.97 -17.68
N ASP A 11 -5.94 -6.68 -16.62
CA ASP A 11 -7.35 -6.81 -16.26
C ASP A 11 -7.89 -5.49 -15.69
N ALA A 12 -8.52 -4.72 -16.58
CA ALA A 12 -9.14 -3.44 -16.27
C ALA A 12 -10.30 -3.53 -15.27
N SER A 13 -10.82 -4.73 -14.96
CA SER A 13 -11.85 -4.93 -13.95
C SER A 13 -11.30 -4.92 -12.52
N LEU A 14 -10.00 -5.16 -12.35
CA LEU A 14 -9.37 -5.15 -11.04
C LEU A 14 -9.36 -3.75 -10.41
N SER A 15 -9.47 -3.75 -9.09
CA SER A 15 -9.35 -2.58 -8.23
C SER A 15 -8.18 -2.76 -7.28
N TYR A 16 -7.55 -1.66 -6.90
CA TYR A 16 -6.31 -1.66 -6.11
C TYR A 16 -6.48 -0.81 -4.86
N GLY A 17 -5.70 -1.12 -3.81
CA GLY A 17 -5.65 -0.31 -2.60
C GLY A 17 -4.24 -0.30 -2.00
N VAL A 18 -3.80 0.85 -1.51
CA VAL A 18 -2.46 1.03 -0.95
C VAL A 18 -2.55 1.38 0.53
N VAL A 19 -1.84 0.62 1.37
CA VAL A 19 -1.73 0.88 2.81
C VAL A 19 -0.28 1.07 3.18
N VAL A 20 0.04 2.19 3.82
CA VAL A 20 1.33 2.46 4.44
C VAL A 20 1.20 2.30 5.96
N ASP A 21 1.81 1.25 6.50
CA ASP A 21 1.97 1.03 7.95
C ASP A 21 3.19 1.82 8.44
N CYS A 22 2.93 2.88 9.21
CA CYS A 22 3.94 3.75 9.79
C CYS A 22 4.27 3.34 11.24
N GLY A 23 5.07 2.28 11.37
CA GLY A 23 5.63 1.81 12.64
C GLY A 23 6.82 2.60 13.17
N SER A 24 7.16 2.40 14.44
CA SER A 24 8.28 3.07 15.12
C SER A 24 9.65 2.67 14.56
N SER A 25 9.83 1.40 14.18
CA SER A 25 11.10 0.88 13.65
C SER A 25 11.27 1.01 12.13
N GLY A 26 10.24 1.50 11.44
CA GLY A 26 10.21 1.60 9.99
C GLY A 26 8.79 1.65 9.44
N SER A 27 8.65 2.07 8.19
CA SER A 27 7.37 2.09 7.48
C SER A 27 7.35 1.07 6.37
N ARG A 28 6.19 0.47 6.12
CA ARG A 28 5.97 -0.52 5.07
C ARG A 28 4.80 -0.11 4.19
N VAL A 29 4.93 -0.28 2.88
CA VAL A 29 3.80 -0.15 1.95
C VAL A 29 3.37 -1.52 1.49
N PHE A 30 2.06 -1.73 1.47
CA PHE A 30 1.39 -2.92 0.94
C PHE A 30 0.47 -2.49 -0.18
N VAL A 31 0.50 -3.21 -1.29
CA VAL A 31 -0.46 -3.05 -2.38
C VAL A 31 -1.39 -4.25 -2.37
N TYR A 32 -2.69 -3.97 -2.35
CA TYR A 32 -3.76 -4.95 -2.39
C TYR A 32 -4.53 -4.82 -3.70
N VAL A 33 -5.17 -5.92 -4.10
CA VAL A 33 -5.97 -6.01 -5.31
C VAL A 33 -7.22 -6.84 -5.03
N TRP A 34 -8.33 -6.52 -5.70
CA TRP A 34 -9.56 -7.30 -5.66
C TRP A 34 -10.30 -7.22 -7.01
N PRO A 35 -11.01 -8.29 -7.41
CA PRO A 35 -11.89 -8.27 -8.57
C PRO A 35 -13.19 -7.49 -8.28
N PRO A 36 -14.04 -7.26 -9.30
CA PRO A 36 -15.39 -6.75 -9.08
C PRO A 36 -16.15 -7.59 -8.05
N HIS A 37 -16.89 -6.91 -7.18
CA HIS A 37 -17.74 -7.58 -6.21
C HIS A 37 -18.81 -8.41 -6.93
N ASN A 38 -19.13 -9.59 -6.41
CA ASN A 38 -20.07 -10.54 -7.05
C ASN A 38 -21.55 -10.09 -6.99
N GLY A 39 -21.84 -8.98 -6.32
CA GLY A 39 -23.18 -8.41 -6.18
C GLY A 39 -24.01 -8.99 -5.04
N HIS A 40 -23.52 -9.98 -4.30
CA HIS A 40 -24.21 -10.54 -3.15
C HIS A 40 -24.03 -9.67 -1.91
N PRO A 41 -25.09 -9.11 -1.31
CA PRO A 41 -24.97 -8.08 -0.26
C PRO A 41 -24.37 -8.57 1.06
N HIS A 42 -24.18 -9.87 1.22
CA HIS A 42 -23.59 -10.49 2.41
C HIS A 42 -22.13 -10.87 2.23
N ASP A 43 -21.61 -10.78 1.01
CA ASP A 43 -20.21 -11.06 0.73
C ASP A 43 -19.38 -9.78 0.90
N LEU A 44 -18.10 -9.98 1.21
CA LEU A 44 -17.12 -8.90 1.26
C LEU A 44 -16.31 -8.88 -0.04
N LEU A 45 -15.53 -7.82 -0.22
CA LEU A 45 -14.51 -7.79 -1.26
C LEU A 45 -13.51 -8.93 -1.04
N ASP A 46 -13.18 -9.61 -2.14
CA ASP A 46 -12.12 -10.62 -2.18
C ASP A 46 -10.75 -9.93 -2.30
N ILE A 47 -10.32 -9.33 -1.18
CA ILE A 47 -9.07 -8.58 -1.10
C ILE A 47 -7.90 -9.54 -0.95
N ARG A 48 -6.93 -9.41 -1.85
CA ARG A 48 -5.69 -10.19 -1.85
C ARG A 48 -4.48 -9.27 -1.92
N GLN A 49 -3.33 -9.74 -1.46
CA GLN A 49 -2.08 -9.00 -1.65
C GLN A 49 -1.67 -9.08 -3.12
N MET A 50 -1.36 -7.93 -3.74
CA MET A 50 -0.88 -7.86 -5.10
C MET A 50 0.45 -8.61 -5.23
N ARG A 51 0.64 -9.30 -6.36
CA ARG A 51 1.88 -10.00 -6.69
C ARG A 51 2.52 -9.42 -7.94
N ASP A 52 3.83 -9.23 -7.90
CA ASP A 52 4.62 -8.78 -9.05
C ASP A 52 4.75 -9.90 -10.12
N ARG A 53 5.44 -9.59 -11.21
CA ARG A 53 5.66 -10.52 -12.34
C ARG A 53 6.43 -11.79 -11.95
N ASP A 54 7.16 -11.74 -10.84
CA ASP A 54 7.89 -12.89 -10.27
C ASP A 54 7.05 -13.61 -9.19
N SER A 55 5.74 -13.35 -9.13
CA SER A 55 4.81 -13.91 -8.14
C SER A 55 5.13 -13.51 -6.69
N ARG A 56 5.92 -12.47 -6.46
CA ARG A 56 6.28 -12.01 -5.11
C ARG A 56 5.30 -10.95 -4.62
N PRO A 57 5.00 -10.91 -3.31
CA PRO A 57 4.12 -9.89 -2.77
C PRO A 57 4.68 -8.47 -3.00
N VAL A 58 3.84 -7.57 -3.47
CA VAL A 58 4.19 -6.16 -3.67
C VAL A 58 4.21 -5.46 -2.31
N VAL A 59 5.38 -5.50 -1.67
CA VAL A 59 5.66 -4.90 -0.37
C VAL A 59 7.05 -4.27 -0.37
N MET A 60 7.17 -3.08 0.19
CA MET A 60 8.47 -2.43 0.41
C MET A 60 8.54 -1.89 1.83
N LYS A 61 9.74 -1.92 2.42
CA LYS A 61 10.03 -1.37 3.75
C LYS A 61 11.13 -0.32 3.68
N VAL A 62 10.97 0.76 4.43
CA VAL A 62 12.04 1.72 4.75
C VAL A 62 12.29 1.77 6.26
N LYS A 63 13.49 2.21 6.64
CA LYS A 63 13.94 2.43 8.02
C LYS A 63 14.74 3.74 8.10
N PRO A 64 14.80 4.43 9.25
CA PRO A 64 14.05 4.20 10.50
C PRO A 64 12.55 4.52 10.34
N GLY A 65 11.74 4.55 11.41
CA GLY A 65 10.30 4.89 11.33
C GLY A 65 10.03 6.38 11.09
N ILE A 66 8.82 6.73 10.63
CA ILE A 66 8.47 8.11 10.23
C ILE A 66 8.60 9.14 11.36
N SER A 67 8.48 8.71 12.62
CA SER A 67 8.58 9.60 13.78
C SER A 67 9.95 10.29 13.91
N VAL A 68 10.99 9.84 13.20
CA VAL A 68 12.26 10.58 13.13
C VAL A 68 12.14 11.94 12.44
N ALA A 69 11.08 12.15 11.65
CA ALA A 69 10.75 13.43 11.04
C ALA A 69 10.05 14.39 12.00
N ALA A 70 9.83 14.04 13.27
CA ALA A 70 9.10 14.87 14.23
C ALA A 70 9.69 16.29 14.40
N ALA A 71 11.02 16.41 14.39
CA ALA A 71 11.70 17.70 14.52
C ALA A 71 11.64 18.56 13.24
N ALA A 72 11.28 17.97 12.10
CA ALA A 72 11.28 18.59 10.79
C ALA A 72 10.18 17.93 9.92
N PRO A 73 8.89 18.22 10.18
CA PRO A 73 7.75 17.54 9.56
C PRO A 73 7.75 17.57 8.03
N GLU A 74 8.34 18.59 7.42
CA GLU A 74 8.52 18.72 5.97
C GLU A 74 9.34 17.56 5.36
N ARG A 75 10.16 16.88 6.17
CA ARG A 75 10.93 15.70 5.75
C ARG A 75 10.07 14.44 5.64
N ALA A 76 8.86 14.42 6.20
CA ALA A 76 7.95 13.27 6.11
C ALA A 76 7.59 12.93 4.66
N THR A 77 7.41 13.93 3.80
CA THR A 77 7.16 13.72 2.36
C THR A 77 8.34 13.04 1.68
N ALA A 78 9.57 13.48 1.96
CA ALA A 78 10.77 12.88 1.38
C ALA A 78 10.95 11.43 1.86
N TYR A 79 10.61 11.16 3.13
CA TYR A 79 10.63 9.83 3.74
C TYR A 79 9.61 8.86 3.12
N LEU A 80 8.37 9.32 2.85
CA LEU A 80 7.31 8.49 2.26
C LEU A 80 7.48 8.29 0.74
N ARG A 81 8.13 9.22 0.04
CA ARG A 81 8.32 9.20 -1.41
C ARG A 81 8.79 7.85 -1.99
N PRO A 82 9.81 7.15 -1.45
CA PRO A 82 10.21 5.84 -1.99
C PRO A 82 9.09 4.80 -1.93
N LEU A 83 8.30 4.78 -0.85
CA LEU A 83 7.17 3.85 -0.69
C LEU A 83 6.06 4.15 -1.70
N LEU A 84 5.72 5.44 -1.88
CA LEU A 84 4.68 5.86 -2.81
C LEU A 84 5.08 5.60 -4.27
N ARG A 85 6.34 5.87 -4.63
CA ARG A 85 6.88 5.54 -5.96
C ARG A 85 6.88 4.04 -6.22
N PHE A 86 7.23 3.23 -5.23
CA PHE A 86 7.18 1.77 -5.35
C PHE A 86 5.75 1.28 -5.64
N ALA A 87 4.75 1.77 -4.90
CA ALA A 87 3.35 1.40 -5.14
C ALA A 87 2.87 1.88 -6.53
N ALA A 88 3.15 3.13 -6.89
CA ALA A 88 2.77 3.70 -8.19
C ALA A 88 3.41 3.00 -9.39
N ALA A 89 4.58 2.38 -9.22
CA ALA A 89 5.24 1.61 -10.27
C ALA A 89 4.59 0.22 -10.50
N HIS A 90 3.78 -0.27 -9.57
CA HIS A 90 3.10 -1.56 -9.68
C HIS A 90 1.61 -1.40 -10.05
N VAL A 91 0.93 -0.39 -9.50
CA VAL A 91 -0.47 -0.09 -9.86
C VAL A 91 -0.52 0.54 -11.25
N PRO A 92 -1.38 0.06 -12.17
CA PRO A 92 -1.55 0.68 -13.49
C PRO A 92 -1.92 2.17 -13.41
N GLU A 93 -1.36 3.00 -14.29
CA GLU A 93 -1.45 4.46 -14.23
C GLU A 93 -2.90 4.96 -14.30
N GLU A 94 -3.71 4.34 -15.16
CA GLU A 94 -5.13 4.62 -15.33
C GLU A 94 -5.96 4.32 -14.07
N LYS A 95 -5.45 3.46 -13.19
CA LYS A 95 -6.08 3.08 -11.92
C LYS A 95 -5.64 3.97 -10.76
N HIS A 96 -4.60 4.81 -10.90
CA HIS A 96 -4.08 5.65 -9.80
C HIS A 96 -5.15 6.55 -9.21
N LYS A 97 -6.01 7.15 -10.05
CA LYS A 97 -7.09 8.05 -9.62
C LYS A 97 -8.19 7.35 -8.79
N GLU A 98 -8.36 6.04 -8.97
CA GLU A 98 -9.38 5.22 -8.30
C GLU A 98 -8.82 4.45 -7.10
N THR A 99 -7.49 4.40 -6.97
CA THR A 99 -6.79 3.61 -5.95
C THR A 99 -6.72 4.39 -4.64
N PRO A 100 -7.44 4.01 -3.58
CA PRO A 100 -7.31 4.66 -2.28
C PRO A 100 -5.92 4.41 -1.67
N LEU A 101 -5.38 5.45 -1.03
CA LEU A 101 -4.13 5.43 -0.27
C LEU A 101 -4.41 5.74 1.20
N TYR A 102 -4.07 4.81 2.08
CA TYR A 102 -4.15 5.00 3.53
C TYR A 102 -2.75 5.04 4.14
N VAL A 103 -2.44 6.10 4.89
CA VAL A 103 -1.20 6.22 5.66
C VAL A 103 -1.56 6.16 7.15
N LEU A 104 -1.26 5.04 7.79
CA LEU A 104 -1.72 4.74 9.15
C LEU A 104 -0.52 4.62 10.08
N CYS A 105 -0.43 5.54 11.05
CA CYS A 105 0.67 5.59 12.00
C CYS A 105 0.34 4.87 13.29
N THR A 106 1.33 4.20 13.87
CA THR A 106 1.16 3.43 15.13
C THR A 106 1.99 4.04 16.26
N ALA A 107 2.66 3.19 17.06
CA ALA A 107 3.22 3.59 18.35
C ALA A 107 4.22 4.75 18.29
N GLY A 108 5.01 4.86 17.21
CA GLY A 108 6.03 5.92 17.09
C GLY A 108 5.45 7.33 17.01
N MET A 109 4.32 7.51 16.33
CA MET A 109 3.67 8.82 16.22
C MET A 109 2.84 9.18 17.46
N ARG A 110 2.27 8.18 18.16
CA ARG A 110 1.49 8.42 19.40
C ARG A 110 2.31 9.01 20.55
N LEU A 111 3.64 8.90 20.49
CA LEU A 111 4.54 9.43 21.51
C LEU A 111 4.94 10.90 21.24
N LEU A 112 4.55 11.45 20.09
CA LEU A 112 4.80 12.85 19.77
C LEU A 112 3.76 13.75 20.46
N PRO A 113 4.12 14.99 20.81
CA PRO A 113 3.15 15.99 21.21
C PRO A 113 2.11 16.24 20.12
N GLU A 114 0.87 16.56 20.53
CA GLU A 114 -0.20 17.02 19.64
C GLU A 114 0.04 18.45 19.13
#